data_AF-A0A8J6YCR9-F1
#
_entry.id   AF-A0A8J6YCR9-F1
#
_cell.length_a   1.000
_cell.length_b   1.000
_cell.length_c   1.000
_cell.angle_alpha   90.00
_cell.angle_beta   90.00
_cell.angle_gamma   90.00
#
_symmetry.space_group_name_H-M   'P 1'
#
loop_
_entity.id
_entity.type
_entity.pdbx_description
1 polymer ?
#
loop_
_entity_poly.entity_id
_entity_poly.type
_entity_poly.pdbx_seq_one_letter_code
_entity_poly.pdbx_strand_id
1 'polypeptide(L)'
;MLKVLIWHVSDETSFKDKAIKILEQQHDGIEIVGEATTENIAKVDERGQYDTLLCVGAKKIGISKVTTDAHKLNLPEEKLLGDWIVTIPGFALKKYRQLQRSRLSIFSKNCFGGVISHTLGLVYRSPFVNLDVPEPSFMKFLSAPRNYMEKEFRFSQWLGEPSPIYPHGVPRFLLDDLVFNMVHYKEIDECNEKWTSRKQRINWYNILVVMHTNAYKCLRNFKSIR
;
A
#
# COMPACT_ATOMS: atom_id res chain seq x y z
N MET A 1 21.73 -18.78 7.93
CA MET A 1 20.41 -19.32 8.31
C MET A 1 19.49 -18.17 8.70
N LEU A 2 18.31 -18.08 8.09
CA LEU A 2 17.30 -17.03 8.37
C LEU A 2 16.41 -17.47 9.53
N LYS A 3 16.33 -16.68 10.61
CA LYS A 3 15.41 -16.96 11.74
C LYS A 3 14.02 -16.42 11.47
N VAL A 4 13.01 -17.28 11.52
CA VAL A 4 11.62 -16.94 11.21
C VAL A 4 10.74 -17.27 12.42
N LEU A 5 10.05 -16.27 12.96
CA LEU A 5 8.92 -16.48 13.84
C LEU A 5 7.64 -16.48 12.99
N ILE A 6 6.76 -17.46 13.19
CA ILE A 6 5.50 -17.56 12.45
C ILE A 6 4.37 -17.02 13.31
N TRP A 7 3.62 -16.08 12.74
CA TRP A 7 2.43 -15.50 13.36
C TRP A 7 1.19 -15.84 12.55
N HIS A 8 0.35 -16.70 13.10
CA HIS A 8 -0.97 -17.02 12.58
C HIS A 8 -1.94 -15.90 12.94
N VAL A 9 -2.26 -15.05 11.95
CA VAL A 9 -3.19 -13.93 12.11
C VAL A 9 -4.63 -14.27 11.70
N SER A 10 -4.81 -15.40 11.02
CA SER A 10 -6.10 -16.02 10.77
C SER A 10 -5.97 -17.55 10.70
N ASP A 11 -7.09 -18.21 10.47
CA ASP A 11 -7.23 -19.64 10.19
C ASP A 11 -6.74 -20.04 8.79
N GLU A 12 -6.50 -19.08 7.89
CA GLU A 12 -6.01 -19.36 6.54
C GLU A 12 -4.50 -19.66 6.54
N THR A 13 -4.11 -20.75 5.88
CA THR A 13 -2.70 -21.18 5.77
C THR A 13 -2.26 -21.43 4.32
N SER A 14 -3.09 -21.05 3.35
CA SER A 14 -2.95 -21.39 1.92
C SER A 14 -1.58 -21.03 1.30
N PHE A 15 -0.91 -20.01 1.82
CA PHE A 15 0.40 -19.56 1.33
C PHE A 15 1.59 -20.00 2.21
N LYS A 16 1.35 -20.56 3.41
CA LYS A 16 2.39 -20.82 4.43
C LYS A 16 3.52 -21.68 3.87
N ASP A 17 3.23 -22.90 3.45
CA ASP A 17 4.26 -23.87 3.03
C ASP A 17 5.03 -23.39 1.79
N LYS A 18 4.32 -22.76 0.85
CA LYS A 18 4.95 -22.18 -0.34
C LYS A 18 5.86 -21.01 0.02
N ALA A 19 5.46 -20.15 0.95
CA ALA A 19 6.28 -19.03 1.42
C ALA A 19 7.56 -19.53 2.11
N ILE A 20 7.43 -20.51 3.00
CA ILE A 20 8.57 -21.16 3.69
C ILE A 20 9.56 -21.72 2.67
N LYS A 21 9.09 -22.51 1.70
CA LYS A 21 9.94 -23.08 0.64
C LYS A 21 10.66 -22.03 -0.21
N ILE A 22 10.00 -20.92 -0.52
CA ILE A 22 10.61 -19.81 -1.27
C ILE A 22 11.71 -19.14 -0.43
N LEU A 23 11.49 -18.96 0.87
CA LEU A 23 12.51 -18.42 1.77
C LEU A 23 13.71 -19.37 1.88
N GLU A 24 13.48 -20.67 2.03
CA GLU A 24 14.55 -21.69 2.03
C GLU A 24 15.41 -21.64 0.78
N GLN A 25 14.81 -21.42 -0.39
CA GLN A 25 15.55 -21.32 -1.66
C GLN A 25 16.43 -20.07 -1.77
N GLN A 26 16.20 -19.05 -0.93
CA GLN A 26 16.91 -17.76 -0.98
C GLN A 26 18.02 -17.64 0.08
N HIS A 27 18.14 -18.63 0.96
CA HIS A 27 19.02 -18.59 2.13
C HIS A 27 19.69 -19.95 2.33
N ASP A 28 20.82 -19.97 3.04
CA ASP A 28 21.50 -21.22 3.46
C ASP A 28 20.74 -21.89 4.63
N GLY A 29 19.46 -22.19 4.40
CA GLY A 29 18.50 -22.70 5.40
C GLY A 29 17.72 -21.63 6.15
N ILE A 30 16.57 -22.04 6.68
CA ILE A 30 15.74 -21.27 7.61
C ILE A 30 15.66 -22.00 8.95
N GLU A 31 15.48 -21.25 10.03
CA GLU A 31 15.19 -21.76 11.37
C GLU A 31 13.83 -21.20 11.80
N ILE A 32 12.84 -22.08 11.99
CA ILE A 32 11.56 -21.68 12.60
C ILE A 32 11.76 -21.63 14.11
N VAL A 33 11.88 -20.42 14.66
CA VAL A 33 12.14 -20.22 16.11
C VAL A 33 10.88 -20.39 16.96
N GLY A 34 9.70 -20.37 16.32
CA GLY A 34 8.42 -20.60 16.98
C GLY A 34 7.24 -20.38 16.05
N GLU A 35 6.06 -20.81 16.49
CA GLU A 35 4.78 -20.49 15.88
C GLU A 35 3.80 -20.02 16.95
N ALA A 36 3.03 -18.98 16.65
CA ALA A 36 2.12 -18.36 17.60
C ALA A 36 0.86 -17.82 16.92
N THR A 37 -0.24 -17.75 17.68
CA THR A 37 -1.45 -17.01 17.31
C THR A 37 -1.41 -15.62 17.93
N THR A 38 -2.36 -14.76 17.55
CA THR A 38 -2.52 -13.42 18.17
C THR A 38 -2.68 -13.48 19.70
N GLU A 39 -3.20 -14.57 20.26
CA GLU A 39 -3.45 -14.72 21.69
C GLU A 39 -2.18 -14.98 22.51
N ASN A 40 -1.17 -15.61 21.91
CA ASN A 40 0.02 -16.06 22.63
C ASN A 40 1.33 -15.51 22.07
N ILE A 41 1.33 -14.80 20.93
CA ILE A 41 2.55 -14.28 20.31
C ILE A 41 3.36 -13.37 21.23
N ALA A 42 2.73 -12.57 22.08
CA ALA A 42 3.45 -11.73 23.05
C ALA A 42 4.29 -12.54 24.06
N LYS A 43 4.00 -13.83 24.25
CA LYS A 43 4.77 -14.74 25.10
C LYS A 43 5.88 -15.46 24.32
N VAL A 44 5.69 -15.64 23.02
CA VAL A 44 6.61 -16.36 22.10
C VAL A 44 7.61 -15.41 21.46
N ASP A 45 7.27 -14.13 21.31
CA ASP A 45 8.18 -13.07 20.87
C ASP A 45 9.25 -12.87 21.96
N GLU A 46 10.34 -13.63 21.85
CA GLU A 46 11.53 -13.55 22.72
C GLU A 46 12.30 -12.23 22.49
N ARG A 47 11.60 -11.10 22.59
CA ARG A 47 12.11 -9.74 22.32
C ARG A 47 12.63 -9.58 20.90
N GLY A 48 11.96 -10.19 19.92
CA GLY A 48 12.33 -10.03 18.52
C GLY A 48 13.63 -10.73 18.10
N GLN A 49 14.07 -11.80 18.76
CA GLN A 49 15.25 -12.60 18.38
C GLN A 49 15.07 -13.46 17.10
N TYR A 50 14.49 -12.87 16.06
CA TYR A 50 14.33 -13.43 14.73
C TYR A 50 14.56 -12.35 13.67
N ASP A 51 14.83 -12.77 12.44
CA ASP A 51 15.04 -11.86 11.32
C ASP A 51 13.72 -11.43 10.68
N THR A 52 12.71 -12.31 10.69
CA THR A 52 11.42 -12.11 10.02
C THR A 52 10.26 -12.66 10.84
N LEU A 53 9.19 -11.88 10.91
CA LEU A 53 7.89 -12.31 11.43
C LEU A 53 6.98 -12.63 10.24
N LEU A 54 6.81 -13.93 9.96
CA LEU A 54 5.98 -14.41 8.85
C LEU A 54 4.51 -14.41 9.26
N CYS A 55 3.72 -13.49 8.72
CA CYS A 55 2.29 -13.35 8.99
C CYS A 55 1.50 -14.29 8.08
N VAL A 56 1.01 -15.39 8.64
CA VAL A 56 0.25 -16.43 7.94
C VAL A 56 -1.24 -16.12 7.96
N GLY A 57 -1.88 -16.20 6.79
CA GLY A 57 -3.31 -15.90 6.62
C GLY A 57 -3.63 -14.40 6.61
N ALA A 58 -2.61 -13.57 6.42
CA ALA A 58 -2.72 -12.12 6.46
C ALA A 58 -3.40 -11.53 5.21
N LYS A 59 -3.47 -12.28 4.09
CA LYS A 59 -4.26 -11.89 2.91
C LYS A 59 -5.75 -11.76 3.21
N LYS A 60 -6.30 -12.63 4.08
CA LYS A 60 -7.72 -12.63 4.48
C LYS A 60 -8.12 -11.38 5.25
N ILE A 61 -7.26 -10.96 6.17
CA ILE A 61 -7.57 -9.86 7.11
C ILE A 61 -7.04 -8.50 6.64
N GLY A 62 -6.10 -8.49 5.69
CA GLY A 62 -5.48 -7.29 5.14
C GLY A 62 -4.35 -6.72 6.01
N ILE A 63 -3.34 -6.16 5.34
CA ILE A 63 -2.13 -5.68 6.01
C ILE A 63 -2.41 -4.57 7.04
N SER A 64 -3.40 -3.71 6.81
CA SER A 64 -3.73 -2.63 7.76
C SER A 64 -4.13 -3.16 9.13
N LYS A 65 -4.85 -4.29 9.18
CA LYS A 65 -5.23 -4.94 10.44
C LYS A 65 -4.02 -5.61 11.08
N VAL A 66 -3.23 -6.35 10.29
CA VAL A 66 -1.97 -6.98 10.76
C VAL A 66 -1.05 -5.94 11.41
N THR A 67 -0.82 -4.80 10.76
CA THR A 67 0.02 -3.71 11.30
C THR A 67 -0.58 -3.11 12.57
N THR A 68 -1.91 -2.93 12.62
CA THR A 68 -2.59 -2.42 13.82
C THR A 68 -2.44 -3.37 15.01
N ASP A 69 -2.62 -4.67 14.77
CA ASP A 69 -2.50 -5.68 15.82
C ASP A 69 -1.04 -5.86 16.25
N ALA A 70 -0.09 -5.81 15.30
CA ALA A 70 1.35 -5.79 15.59
C ALA A 70 1.72 -4.62 16.50
N HIS A 71 1.24 -3.41 16.20
CA HIS A 71 1.48 -2.23 17.04
C HIS A 71 0.90 -2.41 18.46
N LYS A 72 -0.33 -2.93 18.60
CA LYS A 72 -0.94 -3.19 19.92
C LYS A 72 -0.16 -4.22 20.75
N LEU A 73 0.43 -5.19 20.07
CA LEU A 73 1.21 -6.28 20.68
C LEU A 73 2.70 -5.92 20.84
N ASN A 74 3.11 -4.70 20.50
CA ASN A 74 4.51 -4.24 20.48
C ASN A 74 5.44 -5.12 19.61
N LEU A 75 4.91 -5.68 18.53
CA LEU A 75 5.67 -6.47 17.57
C LEU A 75 6.40 -5.56 16.56
N PRO A 76 7.62 -5.93 16.12
CA PRO A 76 8.42 -5.10 15.21
C PRO A 76 7.82 -5.05 13.80
N GLU A 77 7.18 -3.94 13.45
CA GLU A 77 6.52 -3.73 12.14
C GLU A 77 7.48 -3.95 10.97
N GLU A 78 8.75 -3.54 11.12
CA GLU A 78 9.79 -3.67 10.10
C GLU A 78 10.18 -5.12 9.80
N LYS A 79 9.80 -6.07 10.67
CA LYS A 79 10.03 -7.51 10.49
C LYS A 79 8.82 -8.23 9.91
N LEU A 80 7.65 -7.60 9.84
CA LEU A 80 6.45 -8.22 9.27
C LEU A 80 6.67 -8.59 7.80
N LEU A 81 6.25 -9.81 7.45
CA LEU A 81 6.27 -10.33 6.10
C LEU A 81 5.03 -11.18 5.87
N GLY A 82 4.17 -10.74 4.96
CA GLY A 82 2.99 -11.50 4.57
C GLY A 82 3.36 -12.76 3.77
N ASP A 83 2.81 -13.90 4.14
CA ASP A 83 2.98 -15.16 3.40
C ASP A 83 2.64 -15.03 1.90
N TRP A 84 1.51 -14.39 1.56
CA TRP A 84 1.12 -14.17 0.16
C TRP A 84 2.12 -13.33 -0.63
N ILE A 85 2.80 -12.37 0.03
CA ILE A 85 3.80 -11.50 -0.60
C ILE A 85 5.01 -12.32 -1.04
N VAL A 86 5.44 -13.26 -0.19
CA VAL A 86 6.56 -14.17 -0.48
C VAL A 86 6.27 -15.01 -1.73
N THR A 87 4.99 -15.33 -1.97
CA THR A 87 4.59 -16.14 -3.12
C THR A 87 4.45 -15.38 -4.44
N ILE A 88 4.69 -14.07 -4.45
CA ILE A 88 4.69 -13.25 -5.67
C ILE A 88 5.86 -13.69 -6.58
N PRO A 89 5.63 -13.90 -7.89
CA PRO A 89 6.71 -14.24 -8.82
C PRO A 89 7.88 -13.24 -8.77
N GLY A 90 9.11 -13.75 -8.67
CA GLY A 90 10.30 -12.92 -8.57
C GLY A 90 10.53 -12.28 -7.20
N PHE A 91 9.80 -12.69 -6.16
CA PHE A 91 10.03 -12.24 -4.79
C PHE A 91 11.49 -12.50 -4.37
N ALA A 92 12.11 -11.49 -3.75
CA ALA A 92 13.41 -11.61 -3.11
C ALA A 92 13.38 -10.85 -1.79
N LEU A 93 13.64 -11.53 -0.66
CA LEU A 93 13.49 -10.96 0.68
C LEU A 93 14.30 -9.66 0.83
N LYS A 94 15.57 -9.67 0.39
CA LYS A 94 16.45 -8.49 0.45
C LYS A 94 15.87 -7.28 -0.30
N LYS A 95 15.34 -7.49 -1.51
CA LYS A 95 14.72 -6.42 -2.32
C LYS A 95 13.44 -5.90 -1.67
N TYR A 96 12.62 -6.81 -1.15
CA TYR A 96 11.39 -6.44 -0.45
C TYR A 96 11.66 -5.63 0.82
N ARG A 97 12.65 -6.01 1.64
CA ARG A 97 13.08 -5.23 2.81
C ARG A 97 13.60 -3.85 2.42
N GLN A 98 14.35 -3.74 1.32
CA GLN A 98 14.78 -2.45 0.79
C GLN A 98 13.57 -1.58 0.40
N LEU A 99 12.56 -2.14 -0.25
CA LEU A 99 11.32 -1.44 -0.62
C LEU A 99 10.52 -0.98 0.62
N GLN A 100 10.40 -1.82 1.65
CA GLN A 100 9.73 -1.43 2.90
C GLN A 100 10.46 -0.24 3.55
N ARG A 101 11.79 -0.33 3.68
CA ARG A 101 12.63 0.72 4.28
C ARG A 101 12.67 2.00 3.45
N SER A 102 12.50 1.91 2.14
CA SER A 102 12.50 3.08 1.27
C SER A 102 11.27 3.97 1.50
N ARG A 103 10.23 3.47 2.20
CA ARG A 103 8.99 4.22 2.50
C ARG A 103 8.41 4.87 1.23
N LEU A 104 8.28 4.06 0.19
CA LEU A 104 7.85 4.50 -1.14
C LEU A 104 6.49 5.22 -1.09
N SER A 105 6.39 6.38 -1.75
CA SER A 105 5.12 7.04 -2.05
C SER A 105 4.82 6.89 -3.53
N ILE A 106 3.61 6.48 -3.89
CA ILE A 106 3.24 6.28 -5.30
C ILE A 106 2.23 7.35 -5.72
N PHE A 107 2.60 8.18 -6.69
CA PHE A 107 1.67 9.08 -7.37
C PHE A 107 1.23 8.40 -8.66
N SER A 108 -0.03 8.02 -8.71
CA SER A 108 -0.61 7.32 -9.85
C SER A 108 -1.86 8.05 -10.30
N LYS A 109 -2.02 8.27 -11.61
CA LYS A 109 -3.22 8.93 -12.12
C LYS A 109 -4.49 8.10 -11.86
N ASN A 110 -4.37 6.79 -11.64
CA ASN A 110 -5.49 5.89 -11.38
C ASN A 110 -5.21 4.93 -10.19
N CYS A 111 -6.06 3.92 -10.01
CA CYS A 111 -5.95 2.92 -8.95
C CYS A 111 -4.65 2.10 -8.90
N PHE A 112 -3.77 2.17 -9.91
CA PHE A 112 -2.52 1.40 -9.95
C PHE A 112 -1.69 1.54 -8.67
N GLY A 113 -1.50 2.75 -8.15
CA GLY A 113 -0.70 2.97 -6.94
C GLY A 113 -1.31 2.29 -5.69
N GLY A 114 -2.63 2.31 -5.58
CA GLY A 114 -3.37 1.60 -4.52
C GLY A 114 -3.22 0.09 -4.65
N VAL A 115 -3.42 -0.45 -5.86
CA VAL A 115 -3.29 -1.88 -6.15
C VAL A 115 -1.89 -2.39 -5.83
N ILE A 116 -0.84 -1.70 -6.27
CA ILE A 116 0.55 -2.11 -6.00
C ILE A 116 0.85 -2.08 -4.50
N SER A 117 0.46 -1.00 -3.81
CA SER A 117 0.67 -0.89 -2.37
C SER A 117 -0.04 -2.02 -1.62
N HIS A 118 -1.30 -2.32 -1.99
CA HIS A 118 -2.07 -3.41 -1.39
C HIS A 118 -1.44 -4.78 -1.64
N THR A 119 -1.13 -5.10 -2.91
CA THR A 119 -0.53 -6.37 -3.31
C THR A 119 0.78 -6.65 -2.57
N LEU A 120 1.61 -5.61 -2.40
CA LEU A 120 2.91 -5.69 -1.73
C LEU A 120 2.84 -5.43 -0.21
N GLY A 121 1.65 -5.32 0.39
CA GLY A 121 1.52 -5.08 1.83
C GLY A 121 2.19 -3.79 2.31
N LEU A 122 2.23 -2.75 1.47
CA LEU A 122 2.81 -1.45 1.81
C LEU A 122 1.75 -0.52 2.40
N VAL A 123 2.16 0.27 3.38
CA VAL A 123 1.33 1.37 3.90
C VAL A 123 1.08 2.39 2.78
N TYR A 124 -0.17 2.83 2.63
CA TYR A 124 -0.51 3.93 1.72
C TYR A 124 0.15 5.24 2.19
N ARG A 125 1.29 5.58 1.58
CA ARG A 125 2.05 6.83 1.80
C ARG A 125 1.73 7.92 0.79
N SER A 126 0.58 7.83 0.15
CA SER A 126 0.14 8.76 -0.87
C SER A 126 -1.38 8.83 -0.84
N PRO A 127 -1.98 10.01 -1.07
CA PRO A 127 -3.42 10.14 -1.21
C PRO A 127 -3.93 9.62 -2.56
N PHE A 128 -3.04 9.29 -3.52
CA PHE A 128 -3.38 8.72 -4.84
C PHE A 128 -3.78 7.24 -4.77
N VAL A 129 -4.88 6.97 -4.08
CA VAL A 129 -5.44 5.63 -3.86
C VAL A 129 -6.94 5.71 -4.11
N ASN A 130 -7.48 4.71 -4.81
CA ASN A 130 -8.91 4.60 -5.09
C ASN A 130 -9.52 5.80 -5.85
N LEU A 131 -8.75 6.30 -6.82
CA LEU A 131 -9.12 7.47 -7.61
C LEU A 131 -8.76 7.32 -9.08
N ASP A 132 -9.30 8.21 -9.90
CA ASP A 132 -8.95 8.46 -11.30
C ASP A 132 -8.82 9.98 -11.54
N VAL A 133 -7.67 10.40 -12.03
CA VAL A 133 -7.29 11.79 -12.29
C VAL A 133 -7.19 11.98 -13.81
N PRO A 134 -7.93 12.93 -14.40
CA PRO A 134 -7.77 13.29 -15.80
C PRO A 134 -6.33 13.69 -16.11
N GLU A 135 -5.82 13.30 -17.28
CA GLU A 135 -4.41 13.53 -17.67
C GLU A 135 -3.98 15.01 -17.56
N PRO A 136 -4.78 16.01 -17.97
CA PRO A 136 -4.40 17.41 -17.80
C PRO A 136 -4.20 17.80 -16.34
N SER A 137 -5.09 17.35 -15.44
CA SER A 137 -4.99 17.63 -14.01
C SER A 137 -3.81 16.90 -13.37
N PHE A 138 -3.55 15.64 -13.75
CA PHE A 138 -2.40 14.90 -13.24
C PHE A 138 -1.08 15.51 -13.70
N MET A 139 -0.95 15.89 -14.97
CA MET A 139 0.24 16.55 -15.50
C MET A 139 0.46 17.92 -14.84
N LYS A 140 -0.61 18.68 -14.60
CA LYS A 140 -0.52 19.96 -13.90
C LYS A 140 -0.15 19.78 -12.43
N PHE A 141 -0.69 18.76 -11.75
CA PHE A 141 -0.30 18.41 -10.38
C PHE A 141 1.21 18.17 -10.28
N LEU A 142 1.78 17.38 -11.20
CA LEU A 142 3.19 17.01 -11.16
C LEU A 142 4.16 18.18 -11.39
N SER A 143 3.71 19.32 -11.91
CA SER A 143 4.58 20.49 -12.07
C SER A 143 4.88 21.20 -10.73
N ALA A 144 4.00 21.06 -9.74
CA ALA A 144 4.13 21.70 -8.43
C ALA A 144 3.42 20.89 -7.32
N PRO A 145 3.79 19.61 -7.09
CA PRO A 145 2.99 18.70 -6.27
C PRO A 145 2.91 19.14 -4.80
N ARG A 146 3.97 19.77 -4.27
CA ARG A 146 3.97 20.30 -2.89
C ARG A 146 2.98 21.45 -2.73
N ASN A 147 3.00 22.41 -3.65
CA ASN A 147 2.09 23.57 -3.64
C ASN A 147 0.63 23.12 -3.71
N TYR A 148 0.33 22.11 -4.53
CA TYR A 148 -1.02 21.56 -4.63
C TYR A 148 -1.45 20.82 -3.35
N MET A 149 -0.56 20.11 -2.66
CA MET A 149 -0.89 19.39 -1.41
C MET A 149 -1.27 20.31 -0.23
N GLU A 150 -0.90 21.58 -0.32
CA GLU A 150 -1.30 22.64 0.63
C GLU A 150 -2.72 23.16 0.37
N LYS A 151 -3.26 22.93 -0.83
CA LYS A 151 -4.61 23.39 -1.19
C LYS A 151 -5.69 22.55 -0.52
N GLU A 152 -6.86 23.16 -0.39
CA GLU A 152 -8.06 22.48 0.09
C GLU A 152 -8.53 21.45 -0.94
N PHE A 153 -8.85 20.26 -0.45
CA PHE A 153 -9.46 19.20 -1.25
C PHE A 153 -10.97 19.25 -1.00
N ARG A 154 -11.71 19.80 -1.95
CA ARG A 154 -13.14 20.11 -1.78
C ARG A 154 -14.00 19.24 -2.68
N PHE A 155 -15.10 18.75 -2.14
CA PHE A 155 -16.12 18.10 -2.95
C PHE A 155 -16.69 19.10 -3.96
N SER A 156 -16.93 18.64 -5.19
CA SER A 156 -17.51 19.45 -6.26
C SER A 156 -18.89 18.93 -6.67
N GLN A 157 -18.98 17.67 -7.08
CA GLN A 157 -20.23 17.09 -7.56
C GLN A 157 -20.15 15.56 -7.62
N TRP A 158 -21.30 14.90 -7.69
CA TRP A 158 -21.40 13.50 -8.09
C TRP A 158 -21.39 13.38 -9.61
N LEU A 159 -20.75 12.33 -10.12
CA LEU A 159 -20.66 12.03 -11.55
C LEU A 159 -21.38 10.73 -11.89
N GLY A 160 -22.03 10.73 -13.04
CA GLY A 160 -22.72 9.56 -13.58
C GLY A 160 -24.01 9.23 -12.83
N GLU A 161 -24.79 8.34 -13.42
CA GLU A 161 -26.01 7.84 -12.81
C GLU A 161 -25.68 6.78 -11.75
N PRO A 162 -26.48 6.68 -10.67
CA PRO A 162 -26.46 5.56 -9.77
C PRO A 162 -26.44 4.21 -10.49
N SER A 163 -25.58 3.32 -10.03
CA SER A 163 -25.47 1.94 -10.53
C SER A 163 -25.21 0.98 -9.38
N PRO A 164 -25.37 -0.35 -9.57
CA PRO A 164 -25.03 -1.32 -8.54
C PRO A 164 -23.57 -1.21 -8.04
N ILE A 165 -22.66 -0.74 -8.90
CA ILE A 165 -21.25 -0.53 -8.58
C ILE A 165 -21.03 0.82 -7.89
N TYR A 166 -21.78 1.85 -8.30
CA TYR A 166 -21.71 3.21 -7.78
C TYR A 166 -23.11 3.70 -7.35
N PRO A 167 -23.58 3.35 -6.14
CA PRO A 167 -24.95 3.66 -5.71
C PRO A 167 -25.30 5.16 -5.71
N HIS A 168 -24.29 6.02 -5.62
CA HIS A 168 -24.43 7.48 -5.61
C HIS A 168 -23.69 8.14 -6.79
N GLY A 169 -23.23 7.36 -7.76
CA GLY A 169 -22.24 7.81 -8.75
C GLY A 169 -20.83 7.91 -8.16
N VAL A 170 -19.92 8.59 -8.88
CA VAL A 170 -18.52 8.79 -8.46
C VAL A 170 -18.35 10.20 -7.91
N PRO A 171 -17.85 10.39 -6.69
CA PRO A 171 -17.64 11.73 -6.15
C PRO A 171 -16.44 12.39 -6.82
N ARG A 172 -16.64 13.60 -7.35
CA ARG A 172 -15.58 14.47 -7.87
C ARG A 172 -15.17 15.48 -6.83
N PHE A 173 -13.86 15.61 -6.67
CA PHE A 173 -13.20 16.59 -5.84
C PHE A 173 -12.33 17.53 -6.68
N LEU A 174 -12.10 18.71 -6.15
CA LEU A 174 -11.18 19.71 -6.68
C LEU A 174 -10.04 19.93 -5.70
N LEU A 175 -8.84 20.05 -6.24
CA LEU A 175 -7.66 20.55 -5.55
C LEU A 175 -7.22 21.80 -6.29
N ASP A 176 -7.67 22.97 -5.83
CA ASP A 176 -7.63 24.22 -6.60
C ASP A 176 -8.37 24.07 -7.94
N ASP A 177 -7.65 24.05 -9.07
CA ASP A 177 -8.18 23.87 -10.42
C ASP A 177 -8.08 22.42 -10.95
N LEU A 178 -7.55 21.51 -10.13
CA LEU A 178 -7.30 20.12 -10.52
C LEU A 178 -8.50 19.23 -10.18
N VAL A 179 -8.86 18.33 -11.10
CA VAL A 179 -9.97 17.40 -10.93
C VAL A 179 -9.48 16.04 -10.43
N PHE A 180 -10.18 15.49 -9.43
CA PHE A 180 -9.97 14.15 -8.89
C PHE A 180 -11.30 13.41 -8.81
N ASN A 181 -11.42 12.24 -9.43
CA ASN A 181 -12.61 11.41 -9.34
C ASN A 181 -12.34 10.24 -8.37
N MET A 182 -13.10 10.12 -7.29
CA MET A 182 -12.82 9.23 -6.15
C MET A 182 -13.55 7.88 -6.29
N VAL A 183 -13.09 7.06 -7.24
CA VAL A 183 -13.83 5.90 -7.80
C VAL A 183 -14.14 4.74 -6.85
N HIS A 184 -13.59 4.63 -5.64
CA HIS A 184 -14.00 3.56 -4.69
C HIS A 184 -14.56 4.09 -3.37
N TYR A 185 -15.05 5.33 -3.37
CA TYR A 185 -15.60 5.96 -2.18
C TYR A 185 -17.10 6.17 -2.31
N LYS A 186 -17.82 5.88 -1.21
CA LYS A 186 -19.27 6.05 -1.12
C LYS A 186 -19.67 7.31 -0.39
N GLU A 187 -18.81 7.77 0.52
CA GLU A 187 -19.06 8.93 1.38
C GLU A 187 -18.03 10.03 1.12
N ILE A 188 -18.51 11.28 1.12
CA ILE A 188 -17.67 12.48 0.95
C ILE A 188 -16.68 12.61 2.12
N ASP A 189 -17.15 12.35 3.33
CA ASP A 189 -16.32 12.45 4.54
C ASP A 189 -15.18 11.43 4.52
N GLU A 190 -15.45 10.19 4.08
CA GLU A 190 -14.40 9.18 3.91
C GLU A 190 -13.33 9.64 2.92
N CYS A 191 -13.72 10.27 1.80
CA CYS A 191 -12.76 10.82 0.84
C CYS A 191 -11.83 11.84 1.50
N ASN A 192 -12.41 12.82 2.21
CA ASN A 192 -11.68 13.90 2.87
C ASN A 192 -10.74 13.38 3.96
N GLU A 193 -11.22 12.46 4.79
CA GLU A 193 -10.43 11.84 5.86
C GLU A 193 -9.25 11.03 5.29
N LYS A 194 -9.49 10.19 4.28
CA LYS A 194 -8.42 9.38 3.67
C LYS A 194 -7.44 10.26 2.92
N TRP A 195 -7.91 11.27 2.18
CA TRP A 195 -7.03 12.22 1.49
C TRP A 195 -6.14 12.96 2.49
N THR A 196 -6.75 13.56 3.52
CA THR A 196 -6.05 14.38 4.54
C THR A 196 -5.05 13.55 5.35
N SER A 197 -5.45 12.36 5.80
CA SER A 197 -4.55 11.49 6.56
C SER A 197 -3.42 10.91 5.72
N ARG A 198 -3.65 10.59 4.44
CA ARG A 198 -2.62 10.02 3.56
C ARG A 198 -1.67 11.08 3.00
N LYS A 199 -2.13 12.31 2.74
CA LYS A 199 -1.25 13.40 2.27
C LYS A 199 -0.15 13.73 3.28
N GLN A 200 -0.43 13.58 4.58
CA GLN A 200 0.56 13.75 5.65
C GLN A 200 1.65 12.66 5.67
N ARG A 201 1.42 11.51 5.01
CA ARG A 201 2.34 10.37 5.01
C ARG A 201 3.31 10.38 3.82
N ILE A 202 3.18 11.35 2.92
CA ILE A 202 4.00 11.46 1.71
C ILE A 202 5.47 11.55 2.09
N ASN A 203 6.24 10.59 1.60
CA ASN A 203 7.70 10.63 1.63
C ASN A 203 8.20 11.32 0.36
N TRP A 204 8.44 12.63 0.47
CA TRP A 204 8.91 13.43 -0.65
C TRP A 204 10.33 13.10 -1.15
N TYR A 205 11.10 12.31 -0.40
CA TYR A 205 12.43 11.85 -0.81
C TYR A 205 12.39 10.56 -1.62
N ASN A 206 11.24 9.89 -1.71
CA ASN A 206 11.09 8.66 -2.47
C ASN A 206 9.68 8.54 -3.05
N ILE A 207 9.50 9.15 -4.22
CA ILE A 207 8.26 9.14 -4.97
C ILE A 207 8.47 8.33 -6.25
N LEU A 208 7.59 7.37 -6.48
CA LEU A 208 7.41 6.76 -7.80
C LEU A 208 6.17 7.40 -8.44
N VAL A 209 6.36 8.01 -9.61
CA VAL A 209 5.26 8.53 -10.42
C VAL A 209 4.92 7.53 -11.51
N VAL A 210 3.65 7.16 -11.62
CA VAL A 210 3.15 6.21 -12.62
C VAL A 210 1.97 6.81 -13.37
N MET A 211 2.04 6.67 -14.69
CA MET A 211 1.03 7.16 -15.61
C MET A 211 0.96 6.22 -16.81
N HIS A 212 -0.23 6.06 -17.37
CA HIS A 212 -0.44 5.58 -18.74
C HIS A 212 -1.05 6.71 -19.56
N THR A 213 -0.79 6.78 -20.85
CA THR A 213 -1.43 7.74 -21.77
C THR A 213 -1.39 7.19 -23.20
N ASN A 214 -2.42 7.51 -23.99
CA ASN A 214 -2.43 7.23 -25.42
C ASN A 214 -1.94 8.45 -26.24
N ALA A 215 -1.67 9.58 -25.59
CA ALA A 215 -1.26 10.82 -26.23
C ALA A 215 0.27 10.98 -26.21
N TYR A 216 0.90 10.92 -27.39
CA TYR A 216 2.36 11.08 -27.52
C TYR A 216 2.88 12.41 -26.93
N LYS A 217 2.12 13.50 -27.09
CA LYS A 217 2.46 14.81 -26.48
C LYS A 217 2.52 14.73 -24.96
N CYS A 218 1.58 14.03 -24.33
CA CYS A 218 1.57 13.84 -22.88
C CYS A 218 2.79 13.03 -22.43
N LEU A 219 3.13 11.95 -23.14
CA LEU A 219 4.33 11.15 -22.86
C LEU A 219 5.62 12.00 -22.90
N ARG A 220 5.77 12.89 -23.89
CA ARG A 220 6.93 13.80 -23.96
C ARG A 220 7.00 14.74 -22.77
N ASN A 221 5.87 15.33 -22.38
CA ASN A 221 5.81 16.20 -21.22
C ASN A 221 6.15 15.44 -19.93
N PHE A 222 5.64 14.21 -19.78
CA PHE A 222 5.94 13.38 -18.61
C PHE A 222 7.44 13.11 -18.47
N LYS A 223 8.14 12.83 -19.57
CA LYS A 223 9.60 12.64 -19.58
C LYS A 223 10.41 13.88 -19.17
N SER A 224 9.82 15.08 -19.27
CA SER A 224 10.50 16.33 -18.90
C SER A 224 10.34 16.71 -17.42
N ILE A 225 9.48 16.00 -16.69
CA ILE A 225 9.29 16.18 -15.24
C ILE A 225 10.53 15.63 -14.54
N ARG A 226 11.12 16.44 -13.65
CA ARG A 226 12.32 16.10 -12.88
C ARG A 226 11.97 15.54 -11.51
#